data_AF-A0A954ABT2-F1
#
_entry.id   AF-A0A954ABT2-F1
#
_cell.length_a   1.000
_cell.length_b   1.000
_cell.length_c   1.000
_cell.angle_alpha   90.00
_cell.angle_beta   90.00
_cell.angle_gamma   90.00
#
_symmetry.space_group_name_H-M   'P 1'
#
loop_
_entity.id
_entity.type
_entity.pdbx_description
1 polymer ?
#
loop_
_entity_poly.entity_id
_entity_poly.type
_entity_poly.pdbx_seq_one_letter_code
_entity_poly.pdbx_strand_id
1 'polypeptide(L)'
;MPRFVTTSVLLAVLSVLQPSVAQAQGFDECGFLVQGVECVLFQSDLGGLYIVDTAGYGVGDYVRVQGTLDPFCISFCQQGNGCVFGGATTDCASVEPAFVRGDANADGSYDISDAIALLGSLFTPGSDPLT
;
A
#
# COMPACT_ATOMS: atom_id res chain seq x y z
N MET A 1 12.56 56.04 46.87
CA MET A 1 13.62 55.96 45.84
C MET A 1 14.73 55.08 46.40
N PRO A 2 14.82 53.82 45.92
CA PRO A 2 15.83 53.45 44.92
C PRO A 2 15.24 52.65 43.74
N ARG A 3 15.96 52.68 42.61
CA ARG A 3 15.61 52.11 41.31
C ARG A 3 16.29 50.74 41.14
N PHE A 4 15.53 49.67 40.97
CA PHE A 4 15.84 48.42 40.27
C PHE A 4 14.45 47.78 40.04
N VAL A 5 14.03 47.38 38.84
CA VAL A 5 14.43 46.14 38.18
C VAL A 5 14.07 46.28 36.68
N THR A 6 15.07 46.29 35.81
CA THR A 6 14.90 45.97 34.38
C THR A 6 15.30 44.52 34.18
N THR A 7 14.41 43.58 34.50
CA THR A 7 14.48 42.22 33.94
C THR A 7 13.66 42.21 32.68
N SER A 8 14.27 42.71 31.59
CA SER A 8 13.76 42.49 30.25
C SER A 8 13.62 40.99 30.03
N VAL A 9 12.38 40.56 29.86
CA VAL A 9 11.99 39.22 29.46
C VAL A 9 12.62 38.96 28.08
N LEU A 10 13.81 38.36 28.03
CA LEU A 10 14.30 37.69 26.84
C LEU A 10 13.49 36.40 26.68
N LEU A 11 12.27 36.52 26.17
CA LEU A 11 11.61 35.38 25.54
C LEU A 11 12.48 35.05 24.32
N ALA A 12 13.25 33.97 24.44
CA ALA A 12 13.99 33.40 23.33
C ALA A 12 13.01 33.02 22.23
N VAL A 13 12.81 33.91 21.25
CA VAL A 13 12.25 33.53 19.96
C VAL A 13 13.39 32.88 19.20
N LEU A 14 13.79 31.69 19.66
CA LEU A 14 14.51 30.72 18.84
C LEU A 14 13.49 30.18 17.84
N SER A 15 13.10 31.04 16.89
CA SER A 15 12.36 30.62 15.71
C SER A 15 13.29 29.68 14.96
N VAL A 16 13.00 28.39 15.11
CA VAL A 16 13.74 27.30 14.51
C VAL A 16 13.72 27.56 13.01
N LEU A 17 14.87 27.94 12.44
CA LEU A 17 15.16 27.77 11.03
C LEU A 17 15.15 26.25 10.79
N GLN A 18 13.97 25.67 10.63
CA GLN A 18 13.85 24.34 10.08
C GLN A 18 14.16 24.51 8.58
N PRO A 19 15.30 24.01 8.07
CA PRO A 19 15.43 23.86 6.63
C PRO A 19 14.28 22.95 6.21
N SER A 20 13.53 23.36 5.19
CA SER A 20 12.51 22.55 4.55
C SER A 20 13.17 21.33 3.94
N VAL A 21 13.33 20.27 4.74
CA VAL A 21 13.64 18.95 4.21
C VAL A 21 12.46 18.59 3.33
N ALA A 22 12.71 18.41 2.03
CA ALA A 22 11.72 17.88 1.09
C ALA A 22 11.07 16.67 1.76
N GLN A 23 9.75 16.72 1.94
CA GLN A 23 8.98 15.76 2.73
C GLN A 23 8.96 14.40 2.02
N ALA A 24 10.02 13.61 2.18
CA ALA A 24 10.02 12.21 1.84
C ALA A 24 9.09 11.47 2.82
N GLN A 25 7.85 11.22 2.40
CA GLN A 25 6.88 10.44 3.18
C GLN A 25 7.11 8.96 2.89
N GLY A 26 7.40 8.16 3.91
CA GLY A 26 7.49 6.71 3.75
C GLY A 26 6.16 6.13 3.27
N PHE A 27 6.22 5.16 2.37
CA PHE A 27 5.08 4.47 1.77
C PHE A 27 5.26 2.97 1.93
N ASP A 28 4.24 2.28 2.43
CA ASP A 28 4.26 0.84 2.67
C ASP A 28 2.82 0.33 2.73
N GLU A 29 2.25 0.04 1.57
CA GLU A 29 0.83 -0.28 1.43
C GLU A 29 0.63 -1.42 0.45
N CYS A 30 -0.45 -2.17 0.65
CA CYS A 30 -0.94 -3.15 -0.31
C CYS A 30 -2.04 -2.56 -1.18
N GLY A 31 -2.24 -3.15 -2.35
CA GLY A 31 -3.19 -2.66 -3.33
C GLY A 31 -3.07 -3.38 -4.67
N PHE A 32 -3.94 -3.01 -5.60
CA PHE A 32 -3.97 -3.59 -6.94
C PHE A 32 -3.23 -2.72 -7.94
N LEU A 33 -2.51 -3.35 -8.88
CA LEU A 33 -2.10 -2.69 -10.10
C LEU A 33 -3.29 -2.57 -11.04
N VAL A 34 -3.70 -1.36 -11.37
CA VAL A 34 -4.85 -1.05 -12.22
C VAL A 34 -4.40 -0.35 -13.49
N GLN A 35 -5.16 -0.54 -14.57
CA GLN A 35 -4.93 0.16 -15.82
C GLN A 35 -5.48 1.59 -15.73
N GLY A 36 -4.59 2.57 -15.67
CA GLY A 36 -4.91 3.97 -15.96
C GLY A 36 -5.06 4.22 -17.46
N VAL A 37 -5.38 5.45 -17.86
CA VAL A 37 -5.62 5.75 -19.29
C VAL A 37 -4.34 5.58 -20.13
N GLU A 38 -3.17 5.95 -19.59
CA GLU A 38 -1.90 5.88 -20.32
C GLU A 38 -0.87 4.95 -19.68
N CYS A 39 -1.06 4.52 -18.43
CA CYS A 39 -0.09 3.69 -17.71
C CYS A 39 -0.73 2.81 -16.64
N VAL A 40 0.05 1.86 -16.12
CA VAL A 40 -0.34 1.06 -14.95
C VAL A 40 -0.11 1.89 -13.69
N LEU A 41 -1.10 1.91 -12.80
CA LEU A 41 -1.13 2.68 -11.57
C LEU A 41 -1.38 1.73 -10.40
N PHE A 42 -0.78 2.01 -9.25
CA PHE A 42 -1.05 1.29 -8.02
C PHE A 42 -2.22 1.94 -7.29
N GLN A 43 -3.32 1.22 -7.12
CA GLN A 43 -4.45 1.61 -6.31
C GLN A 43 -4.27 1.02 -4.91
N SER A 44 -3.96 1.88 -3.94
CA SER A 44 -3.79 1.46 -2.54
C SER A 44 -5.12 1.04 -1.90
N ASP A 45 -5.05 0.06 -0.99
CA ASP A 45 -6.16 -0.34 -0.13
C ASP A 45 -6.59 0.76 0.85
N LEU A 46 -5.66 1.63 1.25
CA LEU A 46 -5.94 2.83 2.04
C LEU A 46 -6.46 3.99 1.17
N GLY A 47 -6.49 3.78 -0.15
CA GLY A 47 -6.93 4.74 -1.13
C GLY A 47 -5.81 5.58 -1.72
N GLY A 48 -6.14 6.22 -2.83
CA GLY A 48 -5.17 6.93 -3.66
C GLY A 48 -4.61 6.05 -4.77
N LEU A 49 -4.07 6.72 -5.79
CA LEU A 49 -3.63 6.10 -7.02
C LEU A 49 -2.22 6.62 -7.33
N TYR A 50 -1.24 5.73 -7.37
CA TYR A 50 0.17 6.13 -7.38
C TYR A 50 0.90 5.53 -8.57
N ILE A 51 1.89 6.27 -9.09
CA ILE A 51 2.86 5.71 -10.02
C ILE A 51 3.89 4.94 -9.22
N VAL A 52 4.18 3.71 -9.63
CA VAL A 52 5.14 2.83 -8.96
C VAL A 52 6.02 2.14 -9.99
N ASP A 53 7.20 1.67 -9.56
CA ASP A 53 7.92 0.65 -10.31
C ASP A 53 7.20 -0.68 -10.13
N THR A 54 6.64 -1.24 -11.20
CA THR A 54 5.89 -2.49 -11.09
C THR A 54 6.78 -3.71 -10.90
N ALA A 55 8.12 -3.60 -11.02
CA ALA A 55 9.05 -4.70 -10.81
C ALA A 55 8.72 -6.00 -11.59
N GLY A 56 8.05 -5.88 -12.74
CA GLY A 56 7.62 -7.00 -13.57
C GLY A 56 6.20 -7.52 -13.32
N TYR A 57 5.51 -7.02 -12.28
CA TYR A 57 4.10 -7.28 -12.03
C TYR A 57 3.20 -6.54 -13.04
N GLY A 58 2.03 -7.09 -13.30
CA GLY A 58 1.05 -6.63 -14.28
C GLY A 58 -0.27 -6.15 -13.69
N VAL A 59 -1.13 -5.61 -14.54
CA VAL A 59 -2.49 -5.19 -14.14
C VAL A 59 -3.27 -6.38 -13.61
N GLY A 60 -3.89 -6.19 -12.45
CA GLY A 60 -4.65 -7.21 -11.73
C GLY A 60 -3.87 -7.85 -10.57
N ASP A 61 -2.54 -7.72 -10.55
CA ASP A 61 -1.73 -8.24 -9.46
C ASP A 61 -1.96 -7.44 -8.18
N TYR A 62 -2.08 -8.17 -7.06
CA TYR A 62 -2.19 -7.61 -5.73
C TYR A 62 -0.82 -7.58 -5.08
N VAL A 63 -0.25 -6.38 -5.00
CA VAL A 63 1.16 -6.17 -4.65
C VAL A 63 1.29 -5.27 -3.44
N ARG A 64 2.39 -5.44 -2.71
CA ARG A 64 2.83 -4.54 -1.66
C ARG A 64 3.89 -3.63 -2.24
N VAL A 65 3.64 -2.33 -2.17
CA VAL A 65 4.57 -1.30 -2.62
C VAL A 65 5.17 -0.63 -1.40
N GLN A 66 6.50 -0.73 -1.29
CA GLN A 66 7.28 -0.01 -0.31
C GLN A 66 8.13 1.05 -1.00
N GLY A 67 8.32 2.20 -0.36
CA GLY A 67 9.20 3.24 -0.88
C GLY A 67 8.99 4.60 -0.23
N THR A 68 9.24 5.65 -1.02
CA THR A 68 9.00 7.04 -0.63
C THR A 68 7.99 7.66 -1.57
N LEU A 69 6.89 8.18 -1.01
CA LEU A 69 5.86 8.92 -1.74
C LEU A 69 6.31 10.36 -1.98
N ASP A 70 6.34 10.75 -3.26
CA ASP A 70 6.36 12.14 -3.71
C ASP A 70 4.98 12.52 -4.26
N PRO A 71 4.18 13.30 -3.53
CA PRO A 71 2.85 13.71 -3.97
C PRO A 71 2.87 14.79 -5.08
N PHE A 72 4.02 15.40 -5.35
CA PHE A 72 4.17 16.49 -6.32
C PHE A 72 4.92 16.07 -7.59
N CYS A 73 5.24 14.79 -7.73
CA CYS A 73 5.89 14.28 -8.93
C CYS A 73 5.03 14.58 -10.17
N ILE A 74 5.69 14.85 -11.29
CA ILE A 74 5.01 15.00 -12.58
C ILE A 74 4.75 13.60 -13.15
N SER A 75 3.48 13.23 -13.21
CA SER A 75 2.99 11.99 -13.82
C SER A 75 2.93 12.15 -15.34
N PHE A 76 3.60 11.25 -16.09
CA PHE A 76 3.35 11.09 -17.53
C PHE A 76 1.99 10.45 -17.82
N CYS A 77 1.33 9.89 -16.80
CA CYS A 77 0.01 9.25 -16.92
C CYS A 77 -1.15 10.24 -16.82
N GLN A 78 -0.85 11.53 -16.53
CA GLN A 78 -1.82 12.60 -16.33
C GLN A 78 -2.93 12.27 -15.29
N GLN A 79 -2.66 11.27 -14.46
CA GLN A 79 -3.52 10.68 -13.43
C GLN A 79 -2.61 10.23 -12.27
N GLY A 80 -3.11 10.39 -11.04
CA GLY A 80 -2.44 9.94 -9.83
C GLY A 80 -2.39 11.01 -8.73
N ASN A 81 -2.24 10.55 -7.50
CA ASN A 81 -2.05 11.31 -6.27
C ASN A 81 -0.56 11.53 -5.93
N GLY A 82 0.34 10.88 -6.67
CA GLY A 82 1.78 10.96 -6.48
C GLY A 82 2.53 9.78 -7.09
N CYS A 83 3.83 9.71 -6.84
CA CYS A 83 4.70 8.63 -7.28
C CYS A 83 5.41 8.04 -6.07
N VAL A 84 5.56 6.72 -6.04
CA VAL A 84 6.36 6.03 -5.04
C VAL A 84 7.68 5.60 -5.68
N PHE A 85 8.78 6.06 -5.11
CA PHE A 85 10.13 5.80 -5.61
C PHE A 85 11.00 5.05 -4.61
N GLY A 86 12.04 4.38 -5.12
CA GLY A 86 13.20 3.95 -4.34
C GLY A 86 12.95 2.78 -3.37
N GLY A 87 11.91 1.98 -3.58
CA GLY A 87 11.68 0.78 -2.79
C GLY A 87 11.35 -0.45 -3.63
N ALA A 88 10.54 -1.34 -3.08
CA ALA A 88 10.29 -2.66 -3.65
C ALA A 88 8.79 -2.87 -3.88
N THR A 89 8.49 -3.58 -4.96
CA THR A 89 7.17 -4.12 -5.25
C THR A 89 7.28 -5.62 -5.12
N THR A 90 6.49 -6.21 -4.22
CA THR A 90 6.45 -7.65 -3.97
C THR A 90 5.00 -8.11 -3.96
N ASP A 91 4.76 -9.42 -4.00
CA ASP A 91 3.43 -9.95 -3.71
C ASP A 91 2.95 -9.43 -2.35
N CYS A 92 1.76 -8.83 -2.31
CA CYS A 92 1.12 -8.61 -1.04
C CYS A 92 0.51 -9.95 -0.64
N ALA A 93 0.95 -10.50 0.50
CA ALA A 93 0.27 -11.64 1.08
C ALA A 93 -1.16 -11.19 1.43
N SER A 94 -2.13 -11.51 0.57
CA SER A 94 -3.51 -11.53 1.01
C SER A 94 -3.55 -12.51 2.17
N VAL A 95 -3.98 -12.04 3.33
CA VAL A 95 -4.22 -12.92 4.48
C VAL A 95 -5.31 -13.96 4.15
N GLU A 96 -6.06 -13.73 3.06
CA GLU A 96 -6.98 -14.68 2.46
C GLU A 96 -6.25 -15.59 1.47
N PRO A 97 -6.55 -16.91 1.47
CA PRO A 97 -6.04 -17.80 0.45
C PRO A 97 -6.45 -17.27 -0.93
N ALA A 98 -5.46 -17.12 -1.82
CA ALA A 98 -5.72 -16.70 -3.18
C ALA A 98 -6.82 -17.57 -3.78
N PHE A 99 -7.81 -16.97 -4.42
CA PHE A 99 -8.83 -17.74 -5.15
C PHE A 99 -8.15 -18.42 -6.35
N VAL A 100 -7.68 -19.65 -6.15
CA VAL A 100 -7.08 -20.47 -7.18
C VAL A 100 -8.16 -21.35 -7.77
N ARG A 101 -8.42 -21.17 -9.07
CA ARG A 101 -9.42 -21.98 -9.76
C ARG A 101 -9.01 -23.44 -9.74
N GLY A 102 -9.76 -24.25 -8.99
CA GLY A 102 -9.56 -25.69 -8.92
C GLY A 102 -8.74 -26.16 -7.72
N ASP A 103 -8.33 -25.26 -6.83
CA ASP A 103 -7.74 -25.57 -5.51
C ASP A 103 -8.69 -25.02 -4.44
N ALA A 104 -9.76 -25.77 -4.18
CA ALA A 104 -10.87 -25.32 -3.36
C ALA A 104 -10.65 -25.53 -1.87
N ASN A 105 -9.72 -26.42 -1.49
CA ASN A 105 -9.30 -26.63 -0.10
C ASN A 105 -7.96 -25.94 0.23
N ALA A 106 -7.40 -25.17 -0.72
CA ALA A 106 -6.17 -24.40 -0.58
C ALA A 106 -4.95 -25.25 -0.17
N ASP A 107 -4.89 -26.51 -0.64
CA ASP A 107 -3.77 -27.42 -0.35
C ASP A 107 -2.64 -27.35 -1.41
N GLY A 108 -2.86 -26.57 -2.48
CA GLY A 108 -1.90 -26.35 -3.56
C GLY A 108 -1.88 -27.45 -4.63
N SER A 109 -2.74 -28.47 -4.51
CA SER A 109 -2.93 -29.53 -5.49
C SER A 109 -4.20 -29.29 -6.32
N TYR A 110 -4.34 -30.01 -7.43
CA TYR A 110 -5.53 -29.97 -8.30
C TYR A 110 -6.06 -31.39 -8.45
N ASP A 111 -6.78 -31.87 -7.44
CA ASP A 111 -7.23 -33.25 -7.40
C ASP A 111 -8.69 -33.40 -6.99
N ILE A 112 -9.09 -34.62 -6.62
CA ILE A 112 -10.49 -34.89 -6.27
C ILE A 112 -10.86 -34.30 -4.91
N SER A 113 -9.89 -34.05 -4.03
CA SER A 113 -10.06 -33.40 -2.72
C SER A 113 -10.78 -32.05 -2.87
N ASP A 114 -10.46 -31.29 -3.92
CA ASP A 114 -11.07 -30.01 -4.27
C ASP A 114 -12.57 -30.12 -4.53
N ALA A 115 -12.95 -31.09 -5.36
CA ALA A 115 -14.35 -31.35 -5.66
C ALA A 115 -15.11 -31.81 -4.41
N ILE A 116 -14.47 -32.60 -3.54
CA ILE A 116 -15.07 -33.04 -2.27
C ILE A 116 -15.25 -31.85 -1.31
N ALA A 117 -14.26 -30.96 -1.17
CA ALA A 117 -14.36 -29.77 -0.34
C ALA A 117 -15.48 -28.83 -0.81
N LEU A 118 -15.63 -28.65 -2.12
CA LEU A 118 -16.75 -27.89 -2.70
C LEU A 118 -18.11 -28.54 -2.41
N LEU A 119 -18.24 -29.86 -2.54
CA LEU A 119 -19.51 -30.54 -2.22
C LEU A 119 -19.82 -30.47 -0.72
N GLY A 120 -18.80 -30.55 0.13
CA GLY A 120 -18.91 -30.31 1.56
C GLY A 120 -19.54 -28.95 1.83
N SER A 121 -18.90 -27.88 1.36
CA SER A 121 -19.38 -26.51 1.60
C SER A 121 -20.79 -26.24 1.06
N LEU A 122 -21.19 -26.91 -0.03
CA LEU A 122 -22.53 -26.77 -0.62
C LEU A 122 -23.62 -27.54 0.13
N PHE A 123 -23.32 -28.71 0.69
CA PHE A 123 -24.34 -29.66 1.17
C PHE A 123 -24.21 -30.06 2.64
N THR A 124 -23.11 -29.70 3.31
CA THR A 124 -22.85 -30.02 4.71
C THR A 124 -22.70 -28.73 5.53
N PRO A 125 -23.69 -28.41 6.39
CA PRO A 125 -23.61 -27.25 7.26
C PRO A 125 -22.37 -27.28 8.15
N GLY A 126 -21.59 -26.20 8.16
CA GLY A 126 -20.41 -26.06 9.00
C GLY A 126 -19.12 -26.70 8.47
N SER A 127 -19.12 -27.22 7.24
CA SER A 127 -17.87 -27.59 6.55
C SER A 127 -17.31 -26.39 5.79
N ASP A 128 -16.41 -25.67 6.44
CA ASP A 128 -15.64 -24.61 5.81
C ASP A 128 -14.42 -25.23 5.13
N PRO A 129 -14.17 -24.98 3.83
CA PRO A 129 -13.00 -25.53 3.14
C PRO A 129 -11.65 -24.99 3.65
N LEU A 130 -11.64 -23.93 4.46
CA LEU A 130 -10.43 -23.24 4.92
C LEU A 130 -10.11 -23.42 6.42
N THR A 131 -10.86 -24.28 7.14
CA THR A 131 -10.63 -24.56 8.58
C THR A 131 -9.68 -25.70 8.86
#